data_AF-A0A932X0D0-F1
#
_entry.id   AF-A0A932X0D0-F1
#
_cell.length_a   1.000
_cell.length_b   1.000
_cell.length_c   1.000
_cell.angle_alpha   90.00
_cell.angle_beta   90.00
_cell.angle_gamma   90.00
#
_symmetry.space_group_name_H-M   'P 1'
#
loop_
_entity.id
_entity.type
_entity.pdbx_description
1 polymer ?
#
loop_
_entity_poly.entity_id
_entity_poly.type
_entity_poly.pdbx_seq_one_letter_code
_entity_poly.pdbx_strand_id
1 'polypeptide(L)'
;CDEEERTREGYDLALQYRFANGADGQPIFEQARTELSGGEELAHLLVAPQADLWRVNRRWRRSEQKGFTLEATTGYWAKKPGEEGPQDIESTQLITGVQPFVHDTRSLLLLQMDASPYKDRAEDFLANISYALQRGMQMLFQVEEQEIAVTRIGDNDQRRILFWEAAEGGNGIWPRLLQEPEAFSKVAREALSICHFNPESGEDVAEQDTCIRACYRCLLSYANQMDHPKLDRFLIRGYLISLQKSITSRIAKGRSYEDQYEWLMEKHDPTSSLEAEFLKQLFESKRRLPDRAQYRPEQGVYCEADFYYDRDGLKGVAVFVDGPTHDEPAQKQKDNEQRDRLDNLGYRVLVIRYDRSIADQIADNPDIFGPGVHSATGR
;
A
#
# COMPACT_ATOMS: atom_id res chain seq x y z
N CYS A 1 29.22 17.71 -16.55
CA CYS A 1 28.04 18.56 -16.29
C CYS A 1 26.88 17.65 -15.87
N ASP A 2 27.05 16.88 -14.82
CA ASP A 2 27.09 17.29 -13.41
C ASP A 2 25.66 17.26 -12.83
N GLU A 3 25.19 16.03 -12.62
CA GLU A 3 23.96 15.70 -11.91
C GLU A 3 24.02 16.18 -10.44
N GLU A 4 25.24 16.33 -9.91
CA GLU A 4 25.57 16.95 -8.63
C GLU A 4 25.30 18.47 -8.65
N GLU A 5 25.71 19.18 -9.71
CA GLU A 5 25.35 20.60 -9.93
C GLU A 5 23.84 20.80 -10.12
N ARG A 6 23.15 19.91 -10.85
CA ARG A 6 21.66 19.95 -10.95
C ARG A 6 20.99 19.81 -9.60
N THR A 7 21.62 19.08 -8.67
CA THR A 7 21.11 18.90 -7.31
C THR A 7 21.40 20.14 -6.44
N ARG A 8 22.55 20.81 -6.66
CA ARG A 8 23.01 22.00 -5.94
C ARG A 8 22.34 23.32 -6.34
N GLU A 9 21.86 23.44 -7.58
CA GLU A 9 21.20 24.64 -8.11
C GLU A 9 19.70 24.47 -8.40
N GLY A 10 19.17 23.26 -8.20
CA GLY A 10 18.02 22.68 -8.89
C GLY A 10 16.63 23.33 -8.81
N TYR A 11 15.62 22.49 -8.94
CA TYR A 11 14.24 22.89 -9.20
C TYR A 11 13.35 22.74 -7.97
N ASP A 12 12.33 23.60 -7.86
CA ASP A 12 11.19 23.40 -6.98
C ASP A 12 10.18 22.49 -7.68
N LEU A 13 10.19 21.21 -7.32
CA LEU A 13 9.30 20.20 -7.90
C LEU A 13 8.08 20.01 -7.01
N ALA A 14 6.89 20.10 -7.59
CA ALA A 14 5.67 19.62 -6.96
C ALA A 14 5.28 18.27 -7.52
N LEU A 15 4.93 17.35 -6.64
CA LEU A 15 4.27 16.10 -6.98
C LEU A 15 2.77 16.28 -6.70
N GLN A 16 1.94 15.97 -7.69
CA GLN A 16 0.49 15.95 -7.57
C GLN A 16 0.00 14.58 -8.01
N TYR A 17 -1.09 14.09 -7.45
CA TYR A 17 -1.66 12.81 -7.84
C TYR A 17 -3.19 12.86 -7.85
N ARG A 18 -3.79 11.91 -8.57
CA ARG A 18 -5.24 11.71 -8.63
C ARG A 18 -5.52 10.23 -8.79
N PHE A 19 -6.37 9.67 -7.93
CA PHE A 19 -6.83 8.29 -8.05
C PHE A 19 -7.64 8.10 -9.34
N ALA A 20 -7.54 6.92 -9.97
CA ALA A 20 -8.50 6.53 -10.99
C ALA A 20 -9.90 6.45 -10.38
N ASN A 21 -10.92 6.65 -11.22
CA ASN A 21 -12.32 6.48 -10.84
C ASN A 21 -12.85 5.17 -11.43
N GLY A 22 -13.69 4.48 -10.66
CA GLY A 22 -14.45 3.31 -11.07
C GLY A 22 -15.56 3.66 -12.06
N ALA A 23 -16.23 2.64 -12.57
CA ALA A 23 -17.41 2.80 -13.43
C ALA A 23 -18.57 3.53 -12.71
N ASP A 24 -18.57 3.53 -11.38
CA ASP A 24 -19.50 4.25 -10.50
C ASP A 24 -19.07 5.70 -10.22
N GLY A 25 -17.94 6.15 -10.79
CA GLY A 25 -17.37 7.48 -10.59
C GLY A 25 -16.67 7.69 -9.25
N GLN A 26 -16.57 6.66 -8.40
CA GLN A 26 -15.87 6.75 -7.12
C GLN A 26 -14.36 6.48 -7.29
N PRO A 27 -13.50 7.08 -6.46
CA PRO A 27 -12.07 6.78 -6.50
C PRO A 27 -11.80 5.30 -6.20
N ILE A 28 -10.91 4.69 -6.99
CA ILE A 28 -10.46 3.31 -6.81
C ILE A 28 -9.22 3.32 -5.92
N PHE A 29 -9.38 2.84 -4.69
CA PHE A 29 -8.28 2.52 -3.80
C PHE A 29 -8.72 1.43 -2.81
N GLU A 30 -7.74 0.75 -2.22
CA GLU A 30 -7.93 -0.10 -1.06
C GLU A 30 -7.30 0.54 0.17
N GLN A 31 -7.83 0.24 1.35
CA GLN A 31 -7.29 0.73 2.61
C GLN A 31 -7.01 -0.39 3.60
N ALA A 32 -6.02 -0.16 4.46
CA ALA A 32 -5.71 -1.02 5.59
C ALA A 32 -5.20 -0.18 6.76
N ARG A 33 -5.27 -0.76 7.95
CA ARG A 33 -4.67 -0.26 9.18
C ARG A 33 -3.64 -1.24 9.70
N THR A 34 -2.57 -0.73 10.27
CA THR A 34 -1.55 -1.51 10.93
C THR A 34 -1.57 -1.20 12.42
N GLU A 35 -1.83 -2.23 13.22
CA GLU A 35 -2.07 -2.09 14.65
C GLU A 35 -1.24 -3.09 15.47
N LEU A 36 -0.89 -2.70 16.69
CA LEU A 36 -0.42 -3.64 17.71
C LEU A 36 -1.59 -4.48 18.25
N SER A 37 -1.28 -5.59 18.92
CA SER A 37 -2.30 -6.47 19.53
C SER A 37 -3.22 -5.78 20.56
N GLY A 38 -2.84 -4.60 21.05
CA GLY A 38 -3.66 -3.77 21.94
C GLY A 38 -4.59 -2.78 21.24
N GLY A 39 -4.65 -2.77 19.90
CA GLY A 39 -5.44 -1.82 19.11
C GLY A 39 -4.79 -0.45 18.92
N GLU A 40 -3.53 -0.28 19.31
CA GLU A 40 -2.76 0.93 19.01
C GLU A 40 -2.42 0.96 17.52
N GLU A 41 -3.00 1.91 16.80
CA GLU A 41 -2.74 2.14 15.39
C GLU A 41 -1.36 2.78 15.19
N LEU A 42 -0.51 2.12 14.42
CA LEU A 42 0.78 2.64 14.02
C LEU A 42 0.68 3.32 12.65
N ALA A 43 -0.06 2.74 11.71
CA ALA A 43 -0.14 3.33 10.37
C ALA A 43 -1.47 3.06 9.66
N HIS A 44 -1.87 4.02 8.84
CA HIS A 44 -2.95 3.85 7.86
C HIS A 44 -2.35 3.80 6.45
N LEU A 45 -2.77 2.79 5.69
CA LEU A 45 -2.30 2.50 4.34
C LEU A 45 -3.45 2.72 3.36
N LEU A 46 -3.17 3.40 2.25
CA LEU A 46 -4.06 3.51 1.11
C LEU A 46 -3.29 3.14 -0.16
N VAL A 47 -3.79 2.14 -0.89
CA VAL A 47 -3.20 1.67 -2.14
C VAL A 47 -4.10 2.03 -3.30
N ALA A 48 -3.55 2.75 -4.27
CA ALA A 48 -4.22 3.09 -5.51
C ALA A 48 -3.47 2.44 -6.68
N PRO A 49 -3.99 1.34 -7.28
CA PRO A 49 -3.25 0.56 -8.27
C PRO A 49 -3.00 1.31 -9.58
N GLN A 50 -3.87 2.28 -9.91
CA GLN A 50 -3.79 3.10 -11.10
C GLN A 50 -4.12 4.54 -10.72
N ALA A 51 -3.12 5.35 -10.40
CA ALA A 51 -3.31 6.77 -10.15
C ALA A 51 -2.46 7.60 -11.11
N ASP A 52 -3.02 8.71 -11.57
CA ASP A 52 -2.28 9.69 -12.32
C ASP A 52 -1.32 10.43 -11.39
N LEU A 53 -0.08 10.60 -11.83
CA LEU A 53 1.00 11.25 -11.11
C LEU A 53 1.60 12.34 -11.98
N TRP A 54 1.63 13.59 -11.50
CA TRP A 54 2.25 14.72 -12.16
C TRP A 54 3.48 15.20 -11.39
N ARG A 55 4.60 15.33 -12.08
CA ARG A 55 5.79 16.01 -11.57
C ARG A 55 5.91 17.36 -12.24
N VAL A 56 5.54 18.41 -11.53
CA VAL A 56 5.50 19.78 -12.02
C VAL A 56 6.77 20.49 -11.60
N ASN A 57 7.53 20.99 -12.57
CA ASN A 57 8.64 21.88 -12.30
C ASN A 57 8.11 23.31 -12.14
N ARG A 58 8.10 23.81 -10.89
CA ARG A 58 7.40 25.05 -10.56
C ARG A 58 8.24 26.29 -10.79
N ARG A 59 9.55 26.20 -10.53
CA ARG A 59 10.52 27.31 -10.61
C ARG A 59 11.94 26.82 -10.35
N TRP A 60 12.91 27.68 -10.64
CA TRP A 60 14.25 27.59 -10.08
C TRP A 60 14.21 27.75 -8.57
N ARG A 61 14.90 26.89 -7.82
CA ARG A 61 14.86 26.93 -6.34
C ARG A 61 15.43 28.23 -5.75
N ARG A 62 16.41 28.84 -6.42
CA ARG A 62 17.04 30.11 -6.00
C ARG A 62 16.28 31.37 -6.45
N SER A 63 15.15 31.22 -7.13
CA SER A 63 14.38 32.34 -7.68
C SER A 63 13.02 32.44 -7.03
N GLU A 64 12.58 33.66 -6.72
CA GLU A 64 11.20 33.92 -6.33
C GLU A 64 10.25 33.99 -7.53
N GLN A 65 10.79 34.03 -8.77
CA GLN A 65 9.99 33.99 -9.98
C GLN A 65 9.30 32.64 -10.11
N LYS A 66 7.96 32.66 -10.20
CA LYS A 66 7.16 31.47 -10.51
C LYS A 66 7.31 31.13 -11.99
N GLY A 67 7.55 29.85 -12.26
CA GLY A 67 7.69 29.31 -13.60
C GLY A 67 8.97 29.74 -14.31
N PHE A 68 9.08 29.27 -15.54
CA PHE A 68 10.18 29.53 -16.45
C PHE A 68 9.72 30.48 -17.55
N THR A 69 10.68 31.07 -18.24
CA THR A 69 10.40 31.91 -19.41
C THR A 69 10.76 31.12 -20.67
N LEU A 70 9.84 31.09 -21.63
CA LEU A 70 9.95 30.37 -22.89
C LEU A 70 9.80 31.37 -24.03
N GLU A 71 10.66 31.28 -25.03
CA GLU A 71 10.49 32.01 -26.27
C GLU A 71 9.45 31.30 -27.15
N ALA A 72 8.34 31.99 -27.46
CA ALA A 72 7.21 31.38 -28.15
C ALA A 72 7.54 30.93 -29.58
N THR A 73 8.45 31.65 -30.26
CA THR A 73 8.75 31.43 -31.67
C THR A 73 9.72 30.27 -31.88
N THR A 74 10.72 30.13 -31.01
CA THR A 74 11.79 29.11 -31.16
C THR A 74 11.59 27.90 -30.25
N GLY A 75 10.85 28.05 -29.15
CA GLY A 75 10.74 27.05 -28.10
C GLY A 75 11.95 26.97 -27.17
N TYR A 76 12.91 27.92 -27.26
CA TYR A 76 14.04 27.96 -26.34
C TYR A 76 13.66 28.51 -24.96
N TRP A 77 14.21 27.90 -23.92
CA TRP A 77 14.06 28.37 -22.54
C TRP A 77 15.01 29.53 -22.27
N ALA A 78 14.53 30.53 -21.55
CA ALA A 78 15.40 31.60 -21.07
C ALA A 78 16.43 31.06 -20.09
N LYS A 79 17.58 31.72 -20.06
CA LYS A 79 18.69 31.39 -19.16
C LYS A 79 18.27 31.37 -17.70
N LYS A 80 19.03 30.59 -16.94
CA LYS A 80 18.89 30.50 -15.48
C LYS A 80 19.17 31.90 -14.89
N PRO A 81 18.45 32.31 -13.82
CA PRO A 81 18.80 33.53 -13.10
C PRO A 81 20.27 33.49 -12.64
N GLY A 82 21.07 34.48 -13.07
CA GLY A 82 22.50 34.58 -12.72
C GLY A 82 23.48 33.88 -13.67
N GLU A 83 23.01 33.30 -14.78
CA GLU A 83 23.88 32.70 -15.80
C GLU A 83 24.42 33.76 -16.77
N GLU A 84 25.76 33.87 -16.88
CA GLU A 84 26.43 34.81 -17.78
C GLU A 84 26.55 34.26 -19.22
N GLY A 85 26.83 35.14 -20.19
CA GLY A 85 27.02 34.81 -21.62
C GLY A 85 25.81 35.13 -22.52
N PRO A 86 25.93 34.95 -23.84
CA PRO A 86 24.88 35.32 -24.81
C PRO A 86 23.57 34.56 -24.54
N GLN A 87 22.42 35.25 -24.63
CA GLN A 87 21.11 34.60 -24.55
C GLN A 87 20.81 33.89 -25.89
N ASP A 88 20.30 32.66 -25.80
CA ASP A 88 19.84 31.89 -26.97
C ASP A 88 18.45 32.35 -27.48
N ILE A 89 17.88 33.38 -26.84
CA ILE A 89 16.61 34.00 -27.21
C ILE A 89 16.92 35.27 -28.00
N GLU A 90 16.47 35.33 -29.25
CA GLU A 90 16.68 36.47 -30.15
C GLU A 90 15.44 37.35 -30.32
N SER A 91 14.24 36.82 -30.02
CA SER A 91 12.95 37.50 -30.19
C SER A 91 12.40 38.08 -28.88
N THR A 92 11.43 38.98 -29.03
CA THR A 92 10.72 39.63 -27.91
C THR A 92 9.44 38.91 -27.48
N GLN A 93 9.06 37.81 -28.13
CA GLN A 93 7.82 37.07 -27.81
C GLN A 93 8.06 36.06 -26.69
N LEU A 94 8.07 36.56 -25.45
CA LEU A 94 8.32 35.77 -24.24
C LEU A 94 7.02 35.34 -23.56
N ILE A 95 6.92 34.06 -23.25
CA ILE A 95 5.89 33.49 -22.36
C ILE A 95 6.54 33.26 -21.00
N THR A 96 6.04 33.94 -19.96
CA THR A 96 6.54 33.81 -18.59
C THR A 96 5.60 32.94 -17.75
N GLY A 97 6.10 32.40 -16.64
CA GLY A 97 5.28 31.59 -15.73
C GLY A 97 5.00 30.16 -16.21
N VAL A 98 5.71 29.69 -17.25
CA VAL A 98 5.55 28.34 -17.78
C VAL A 98 6.03 27.31 -16.76
N GLN A 99 5.21 26.32 -16.42
CA GLN A 99 5.57 25.24 -15.49
C GLN A 99 5.52 23.91 -16.24
N PRO A 100 6.65 23.43 -16.78
CA PRO A 100 6.66 22.15 -17.47
C PRO A 100 6.40 21.04 -16.47
N PHE A 101 5.65 20.04 -16.91
CA PHE A 101 5.36 18.86 -16.11
C PHE A 101 5.47 17.61 -16.98
N VAL A 102 5.75 16.50 -16.31
CA VAL A 102 5.54 15.16 -16.86
C VAL A 102 4.40 14.49 -16.11
N HIS A 103 3.65 13.66 -16.80
CA HIS A 103 2.58 12.87 -16.21
C HIS A 103 2.75 11.40 -16.53
N ASP A 104 2.31 10.55 -15.62
CA ASP A 104 2.37 9.11 -15.75
C ASP A 104 1.24 8.46 -14.93
N THR A 105 0.92 7.20 -15.19
CA THR A 105 -0.06 6.44 -14.40
C THR A 105 0.68 5.35 -13.64
N ARG A 106 0.65 5.43 -12.30
CA ARG A 106 1.45 4.58 -11.41
C ARG A 106 0.62 3.98 -10.30
N SER A 107 1.10 2.85 -9.79
CA SER A 107 0.62 2.23 -8.55
C SER A 107 1.19 2.99 -7.34
N LEU A 108 0.33 3.56 -6.51
CA LEU A 108 0.70 4.38 -5.36
C LEU A 108 0.39 3.67 -4.04
N LEU A 109 1.26 3.87 -3.06
CA LEU A 109 1.00 3.63 -1.65
C LEU A 109 1.11 4.96 -0.90
N LEU A 110 0.00 5.41 -0.35
CA LEU A 110 -0.05 6.49 0.63
C LEU A 110 0.00 5.88 2.02
N LEU A 111 0.95 6.35 2.82
CA LEU A 111 1.21 5.86 4.16
C LEU A 111 1.12 7.02 5.14
N GLN A 112 0.16 6.94 6.05
CA GLN A 112 0.05 7.81 7.22
C GLN A 112 0.68 7.08 8.40
N MET A 113 1.77 7.62 8.94
CA MET A 113 2.37 7.10 10.17
C MET A 113 1.80 7.86 11.36
N ASP A 114 1.53 7.16 12.46
CA ASP A 114 1.31 7.84 13.74
C ASP A 114 2.62 8.45 14.24
N ALA A 115 2.76 9.76 13.99
CA ALA A 115 3.87 10.56 14.43
C ALA A 115 3.61 11.24 15.79
N SER A 116 2.51 10.92 16.48
CA SER A 116 2.17 11.51 17.78
C SER A 116 3.29 11.40 18.82
N PRO A 117 4.08 10.30 18.91
CA PRO A 117 5.20 10.21 19.85
C PRO A 117 6.40 11.09 19.46
N TYR A 118 6.41 11.63 18.24
CA TYR A 118 7.51 12.39 17.65
C TYR A 118 7.08 13.80 17.23
N LYS A 119 6.03 14.37 17.83
CA LYS A 119 5.40 15.64 17.40
C LYS A 119 6.41 16.78 17.15
N ASP A 120 7.38 16.96 18.03
CA ASP A 120 8.39 18.04 17.92
C ASP A 120 9.47 17.77 16.85
N ARG A 121 9.55 16.53 16.37
CA ARG A 121 10.50 16.06 15.36
C ARG A 121 9.80 15.29 14.23
N ALA A 122 8.56 15.64 13.92
CA ALA A 122 7.73 14.89 12.98
C ALA A 122 8.37 14.79 11.58
N GLU A 123 9.01 15.87 11.11
CA GLU A 123 9.76 15.87 9.84
C GLU A 123 10.95 14.91 9.85
N ASP A 124 11.74 14.93 10.92
CA ASP A 124 12.88 14.03 11.07
C ASP A 124 12.40 12.58 11.13
N PHE A 125 11.36 12.30 11.91
CA PHE A 125 10.76 10.98 12.01
C PHE A 125 10.28 10.49 10.65
N LEU A 126 9.48 11.28 9.93
CA LEU A 126 8.96 10.93 8.61
C LEU A 126 10.09 10.76 7.59
N ALA A 127 11.14 11.58 7.64
CA ALA A 127 12.30 11.42 6.77
C ALA A 127 12.97 10.06 7.01
N ASN A 128 13.30 9.74 8.26
CA ASN A 128 13.96 8.50 8.63
C ASN A 128 13.11 7.27 8.30
N ILE A 129 11.84 7.25 8.71
CA ILE A 129 10.97 6.09 8.50
C ILE A 129 10.66 5.90 7.00
N SER A 130 10.56 6.97 6.21
CA SER A 130 10.33 6.87 4.76
C SER A 130 11.45 6.10 4.05
N TYR A 131 12.72 6.42 4.33
CA TYR A 131 13.86 5.73 3.71
C TYR A 131 14.09 4.34 4.30
N ALA A 132 13.85 4.16 5.60
CA ALA A 132 13.97 2.84 6.24
C ALA A 132 12.97 1.85 5.66
N LEU A 133 11.70 2.26 5.53
CA LEU A 133 10.66 1.42 4.91
C LEU A 133 10.91 1.22 3.42
N GLN A 134 11.36 2.24 2.68
CA GLN A 134 11.74 2.10 1.28
C GLN A 134 12.76 0.97 1.09
N ARG A 135 13.85 1.03 1.86
CA ARG A 135 14.93 0.03 1.83
C ARG A 135 14.46 -1.33 2.34
N GLY A 136 13.64 -1.36 3.39
CA GLY A 136 13.05 -2.60 3.92
C GLY A 136 12.18 -3.31 2.89
N MET A 137 11.37 -2.56 2.14
CA MET A 137 10.57 -3.10 1.02
C MET A 137 11.45 -3.59 -0.12
N GLN A 138 12.51 -2.84 -0.48
CA GLN A 138 13.49 -3.28 -1.49
C GLN A 138 14.11 -4.63 -1.13
N MET A 139 14.53 -4.79 0.13
CA MET A 139 15.13 -6.04 0.61
C MET A 139 14.11 -7.19 0.64
N LEU A 140 12.94 -6.98 1.24
CA LEU A 140 11.93 -8.03 1.41
C LEU A 140 11.39 -8.54 0.06
N PHE A 141 11.11 -7.62 -0.86
CA PHE A 141 10.52 -7.94 -2.16
C PHE A 141 11.56 -8.14 -3.27
N GLN A 142 12.85 -8.03 -2.94
CA GLN A 142 13.98 -8.23 -3.86
C GLN A 142 13.90 -7.34 -5.11
N VAL A 143 13.57 -6.07 -4.91
CA VAL A 143 13.47 -5.06 -5.98
C VAL A 143 14.63 -4.08 -5.91
N GLU A 144 15.00 -3.52 -7.07
CA GLU A 144 16.12 -2.59 -7.18
C GLU A 144 15.77 -1.19 -6.61
N GLU A 145 16.80 -0.39 -6.30
CA GLU A 145 16.61 0.89 -5.62
C GLU A 145 15.69 1.84 -6.40
N GLN A 146 15.82 1.86 -7.71
CA GLN A 146 15.06 2.72 -8.61
C GLN A 146 13.62 2.25 -8.86
N GLU A 147 13.23 1.04 -8.42
CA GLU A 147 11.89 0.51 -8.66
C GLU A 147 10.86 1.05 -7.66
N ILE A 148 11.30 1.45 -6.47
CA ILE A 148 10.46 2.11 -5.46
C ILE A 148 10.93 3.53 -5.28
N ALA A 149 10.10 4.49 -5.66
CA ALA A 149 10.36 5.89 -5.35
C ALA A 149 9.53 6.33 -4.13
N VAL A 150 10.06 7.30 -3.38
CA VAL A 150 9.47 7.80 -2.16
C VAL A 150 9.53 9.32 -2.10
N THR A 151 8.48 9.95 -1.60
CA THR A 151 8.50 11.34 -1.17
C THR A 151 7.60 11.52 0.05
N ARG A 152 7.72 12.66 0.72
CA ARG A 152 6.77 13.11 1.74
C ARG A 152 5.86 14.18 1.13
N ILE A 153 4.57 14.13 1.43
CA ILE A 153 3.55 15.05 0.92
C ILE A 153 2.65 15.53 2.06
N GLY A 154 1.86 16.57 1.79
CA GLY A 154 0.96 17.18 2.77
C GLY A 154 1.68 18.10 3.74
N ASP A 155 0.93 18.69 4.67
CA ASP A 155 1.47 19.58 5.69
C ASP A 155 0.73 19.38 7.03
N ASN A 156 1.38 19.77 8.13
CA ASN A 156 0.90 19.58 9.50
C ASN A 156 0.40 18.15 9.75
N ASP A 157 -0.82 17.99 10.25
CA ASP A 157 -1.43 16.68 10.57
C ASP A 157 -1.81 15.86 9.32
N GLN A 158 -1.71 16.47 8.12
CA GLN A 158 -1.99 15.81 6.84
C GLN A 158 -0.73 15.29 6.14
N ARG A 159 0.40 15.23 6.85
CA ARG A 159 1.64 14.67 6.31
C ARG A 159 1.51 13.17 6.07
N ARG A 160 1.94 12.73 4.89
CA ARG A 160 1.95 11.34 4.45
C ARG A 160 3.25 11.04 3.74
N ILE A 161 3.62 9.77 3.72
CA ILE A 161 4.68 9.25 2.86
C ILE A 161 3.98 8.69 1.61
N LEU A 162 4.42 9.11 0.44
CA LEU A 162 3.94 8.61 -0.83
C LEU A 162 5.04 7.76 -1.47
N PHE A 163 4.76 6.47 -1.62
CA PHE A 163 5.55 5.55 -2.42
C PHE A 163 4.87 5.30 -3.76
N TRP A 164 5.66 5.06 -4.80
CA TRP A 164 5.14 4.57 -6.07
C TRP A 164 6.12 3.63 -6.75
N GLU A 165 5.56 2.70 -7.53
CA GLU A 165 6.33 1.78 -8.36
C GLU A 165 6.83 2.55 -9.60
N ALA A 166 8.13 2.81 -9.64
CA ALA A 166 8.78 3.57 -10.69
C ALA A 166 9.19 2.71 -11.91
N ALA A 167 9.22 1.38 -11.77
CA ALA A 167 9.36 0.45 -12.88
C ALA A 167 8.08 0.36 -13.74
N GLU A 168 8.23 0.17 -15.04
CA GLU A 168 7.11 -0.05 -15.96
C GLU A 168 6.51 -1.44 -15.73
N GLY A 169 5.18 -1.55 -15.64
CA GLY A 169 4.48 -2.82 -15.42
C GLY A 169 4.07 -3.13 -13.97
N GLY A 170 4.61 -2.41 -12.99
CA GLY A 170 4.28 -2.56 -11.57
C GLY A 170 4.79 -3.88 -10.95
N ASN A 171 5.20 -3.82 -9.69
CA ASN A 171 5.84 -4.93 -8.99
C ASN A 171 4.88 -5.66 -8.03
N GLY A 172 3.65 -5.17 -7.90
CA GLY A 172 2.62 -5.78 -7.06
C GLY A 172 2.93 -5.72 -5.57
N ILE A 173 3.79 -4.79 -5.14
CA ILE A 173 4.27 -4.71 -3.75
C ILE A 173 3.16 -4.21 -2.84
N TRP A 174 2.46 -3.14 -3.24
CA TRP A 174 1.44 -2.50 -2.39
C TRP A 174 0.24 -3.42 -2.08
N PRO A 175 -0.33 -4.15 -3.05
CA PRO A 175 -1.39 -5.12 -2.75
C PRO A 175 -0.96 -6.19 -1.73
N ARG A 176 0.29 -6.66 -1.80
CA ARG A 176 0.80 -7.65 -0.83
C ARG A 176 0.85 -7.09 0.59
N LEU A 177 1.23 -5.82 0.76
CA LEU A 177 1.20 -5.16 2.07
C LEU A 177 -0.21 -5.12 2.70
N LEU A 178 -1.26 -5.07 1.87
CA LEU A 178 -2.65 -5.05 2.33
C LEU A 178 -3.24 -6.44 2.53
N GLN A 179 -2.79 -7.42 1.75
CA GLN A 179 -3.35 -8.78 1.71
C GLN A 179 -2.68 -9.72 2.70
N GLU A 180 -1.39 -9.52 2.97
CA GLU A 180 -0.60 -10.35 3.86
C GLU A 180 -0.51 -9.67 5.24
N PRO A 181 -1.14 -10.22 6.29
CA PRO A 181 -1.26 -9.50 7.57
C PRO A 181 0.07 -9.16 8.24
N GLU A 182 1.12 -9.94 7.96
CA GLU A 182 2.46 -9.75 8.52
C GLU A 182 3.43 -9.04 7.57
N ALA A 183 3.03 -8.67 6.34
CA ALA A 183 3.98 -8.15 5.37
C ALA A 183 4.62 -6.83 5.83
N PHE A 184 3.87 -5.92 6.44
CA PHE A 184 4.43 -4.67 6.95
C PHE A 184 5.34 -4.89 8.18
N SER A 185 5.03 -5.90 9.01
CA SER A 185 5.91 -6.36 10.09
C SER A 185 7.24 -6.90 9.53
N LYS A 186 7.20 -7.69 8.45
CA LYS A 186 8.39 -8.21 7.75
C LYS A 186 9.22 -7.07 7.14
N VAL A 187 8.58 -6.06 6.57
CA VAL A 187 9.27 -4.84 6.10
C VAL A 187 9.98 -4.13 7.25
N ALA A 188 9.33 -3.99 8.41
CA ALA A 188 9.94 -3.37 9.58
C ALA A 188 11.15 -4.14 10.10
N ARG A 189 11.09 -5.48 10.06
CA ARG A 189 12.21 -6.37 10.38
C ARG A 189 13.42 -6.11 9.47
N GLU A 190 13.20 -6.06 8.16
CA GLU A 190 14.27 -5.75 7.19
C GLU A 190 14.81 -4.32 7.39
N ALA A 191 13.92 -3.36 7.66
CA ALA A 191 14.31 -1.99 7.95
C ALA A 191 15.19 -1.88 9.21
N LEU A 192 14.93 -2.68 10.26
CA LEU A 192 15.80 -2.77 11.44
C LEU A 192 17.19 -3.27 11.05
N SER A 193 17.28 -4.38 10.30
CA SER A 193 18.55 -4.93 9.83
C SER A 193 19.34 -3.93 8.99
N ILE A 194 18.68 -3.23 8.07
CA ILE A 194 19.28 -2.17 7.25
C ILE A 194 19.79 -1.01 8.11
N CYS A 195 19.05 -0.66 9.16
CA CYS A 195 19.47 0.34 10.16
C CYS A 195 20.51 -0.18 11.16
N HIS A 196 21.15 -1.32 10.88
CA HIS A 196 22.14 -1.97 11.73
C HIS A 196 21.64 -2.29 13.13
N PHE A 197 20.36 -2.64 13.26
CA PHE A 197 19.79 -3.19 14.47
C PHE A 197 19.54 -4.69 14.32
N ASN A 198 19.81 -5.44 15.38
CA ASN A 198 19.38 -6.83 15.46
C ASN A 198 17.84 -6.86 15.55
N PRO A 199 17.11 -7.50 14.64
CA PRO A 199 15.63 -7.47 14.68
C PRO A 199 15.00 -8.23 15.86
N GLU A 200 15.75 -9.08 16.57
CA GLU A 200 15.25 -9.80 17.74
C GLU A 200 15.48 -9.00 19.03
N SER A 201 16.71 -8.57 19.29
CA SER A 201 17.06 -7.83 20.51
C SER A 201 16.84 -6.34 20.39
N GLY A 202 16.71 -5.85 19.16
CA GLY A 202 16.74 -4.43 18.82
C GLY A 202 18.14 -3.82 18.94
N GLU A 203 19.16 -4.52 19.44
CA GLU A 203 20.47 -3.94 19.76
C GLU A 203 21.18 -3.38 18.54
N ASP A 204 21.98 -2.35 18.76
CA ASP A 204 22.85 -1.79 17.73
C ASP A 204 24.01 -2.74 17.45
N VAL A 205 24.09 -3.21 16.20
CA VAL A 205 25.11 -4.15 15.70
C VAL A 205 25.97 -3.52 14.61
N ALA A 206 25.93 -2.18 14.45
CA ALA A 206 26.83 -1.49 13.55
C ALA A 206 28.29 -1.79 13.90
N GLU A 207 29.13 -2.00 12.89
CA GLU A 207 30.58 -2.06 13.08
C GLU A 207 31.06 -0.73 13.69
N GLN A 208 32.00 -0.80 14.66
CA GLN A 208 32.50 0.37 15.37
C GLN A 208 32.93 1.47 14.40
N ASP A 209 32.49 2.69 14.67
CA ASP A 209 32.76 3.92 13.88
C ASP A 209 32.31 3.90 12.41
N THR A 210 31.52 2.92 11.97
CA THR A 210 31.03 2.86 10.57
C THR A 210 29.67 3.53 10.36
N CYS A 211 28.81 3.60 11.40
CA CYS A 211 27.50 4.25 11.30
C CYS A 211 27.04 4.88 12.62
N ILE A 212 27.43 6.15 12.83
CA ILE A 212 27.12 6.91 14.05
C ILE A 212 25.68 7.47 14.06
N ARG A 213 25.18 7.99 12.94
CA ARG A 213 23.80 8.51 12.81
C ARG A 213 23.05 7.86 11.65
N ALA A 214 23.67 7.91 10.48
CA ALA A 214 23.24 7.23 9.27
C ALA A 214 24.46 7.06 8.35
N CYS A 215 24.42 6.08 7.46
CA CYS A 215 25.44 5.82 6.45
C CYS A 215 24.78 5.40 5.12
N TYR A 216 25.58 5.30 4.06
CA TYR A 216 25.10 4.89 2.72
C TYR A 216 24.64 3.42 2.64
N ARG A 217 24.98 2.59 3.64
CA ARG A 217 24.46 1.22 3.75
C ARG A 217 23.10 1.15 4.46
N CYS A 218 22.64 2.25 5.09
CA CYS A 218 21.35 2.31 5.76
C CYS A 218 20.41 3.34 5.13
N LEU A 219 20.49 4.61 5.54
CA LEU A 219 19.52 5.65 5.19
C LEU A 219 20.04 6.70 4.20
N LEU A 220 21.36 6.88 4.08
CA LEU A 220 21.90 7.89 3.16
C LEU A 220 21.84 7.39 1.71
N SER A 221 21.45 8.26 0.80
CA SER A 221 21.60 8.08 -0.64
C SER A 221 21.99 9.40 -1.29
N TYR A 222 22.46 9.35 -2.54
CA TYR A 222 22.70 10.57 -3.31
C TYR A 222 21.39 11.32 -3.61
N ALA A 223 20.28 10.60 -3.75
CA ALA A 223 18.97 11.19 -4.03
C ALA A 223 18.37 11.97 -2.84
N ASN A 224 18.81 11.69 -1.60
CA ASN A 224 18.26 12.31 -0.39
C ASN A 224 19.23 13.24 0.37
N GLN A 225 20.27 13.76 -0.30
CA GLN A 225 21.27 14.67 0.30
C GLN A 225 20.68 15.82 1.11
N MET A 226 19.55 16.37 0.67
CA MET A 226 18.86 17.46 1.37
C MET A 226 18.33 17.06 2.74
N ASP A 227 18.05 15.79 2.97
CA ASP A 227 17.57 15.27 4.24
C ASP A 227 18.69 14.72 5.12
N HIS A 228 19.92 14.58 4.64
CA HIS A 228 21.06 14.07 5.43
C HIS A 228 21.18 14.68 6.84
N PRO A 229 20.97 16.00 7.05
CA PRO A 229 21.01 16.58 8.40
C PRO A 229 19.95 16.02 9.37
N LYS A 230 18.79 15.58 8.85
CA LYS A 230 17.67 15.02 9.60
C LYS A 230 17.83 13.52 9.89
N LEU A 231 18.66 12.83 9.13
CA LEU A 231 18.78 11.37 9.21
C LEU A 231 19.53 10.94 10.48
N ASP A 232 18.90 10.03 11.21
CA ASP A 232 19.31 9.44 12.47
C ASP A 232 18.52 8.12 12.66
N ARG A 233 19.19 7.00 12.41
CA ARG A 233 18.59 5.66 12.49
C ARG A 233 18.05 5.33 13.89
N PHE A 234 18.59 5.93 14.94
CA PHE A 234 18.14 5.68 16.31
C PHE A 234 16.77 6.29 16.58
N LEU A 235 16.40 7.36 15.87
CA LEU A 235 15.12 8.06 16.04
C LEU A 235 13.92 7.13 15.79
N ILE A 236 14.05 6.19 14.85
CA ILE A 236 12.96 5.31 14.43
C ILE A 236 13.07 3.89 14.99
N ARG A 237 14.13 3.57 15.75
CA ARG A 237 14.40 2.21 16.27
C ARG A 237 13.21 1.66 17.06
N GLY A 238 12.74 2.42 18.07
CA GLY A 238 11.63 2.00 18.91
C GLY A 238 10.35 1.79 18.10
N TYR A 239 10.11 2.67 17.13
CA TYR A 239 8.94 2.58 16.27
C TYR A 239 8.98 1.36 15.34
N LEU A 240 10.14 1.06 14.73
CA LEU A 240 10.32 -0.14 13.91
C LEU A 240 10.16 -1.43 14.73
N ILE A 241 10.61 -1.45 15.98
CA ILE A 241 10.39 -2.59 16.90
C ILE A 241 8.89 -2.79 17.18
N SER A 242 8.14 -1.71 17.38
CA SER A 242 6.67 -1.80 17.50
C SER A 242 6.06 -2.29 16.19
N LEU A 243 6.48 -1.75 15.05
CA LEU A 243 5.95 -2.10 13.74
C LEU A 243 6.21 -3.58 13.38
N GLN A 244 7.35 -4.15 13.78
CA GLN A 244 7.63 -5.57 13.63
C GLN A 244 6.63 -6.47 14.39
N LYS A 245 5.95 -5.96 15.43
CA LYS A 245 4.96 -6.70 16.22
C LYS A 245 3.52 -6.44 15.78
N SER A 246 3.34 -5.65 14.73
CA SER A 246 2.03 -5.23 14.27
C SER A 246 1.42 -6.18 13.25
N ILE A 247 0.11 -6.09 13.10
CA ILE A 247 -0.67 -6.78 12.08
C ILE A 247 -1.37 -5.75 11.20
N THR A 248 -1.29 -5.93 9.89
CA THR A 248 -2.00 -5.12 8.90
C THR A 248 -3.31 -5.79 8.53
N SER A 249 -4.42 -5.07 8.67
CA SER A 249 -5.76 -5.57 8.37
C SER A 249 -6.51 -4.60 7.45
N ARG A 250 -7.23 -5.15 6.46
CA ARG A 250 -8.01 -4.37 5.49
C ARG A 250 -9.19 -3.64 6.15
N ILE A 251 -9.49 -2.45 5.63
CA ILE A 251 -10.70 -1.69 5.94
C ILE A 251 -11.70 -1.92 4.82
N ALA A 252 -12.82 -2.58 5.11
CA ALA A 252 -13.83 -2.96 4.14
C ALA A 252 -15.02 -1.99 4.19
N LYS A 253 -15.20 -1.17 3.14
CA LYS A 253 -16.32 -0.20 3.04
C LYS A 253 -16.46 0.69 4.29
N GLY A 254 -15.32 1.12 4.85
CA GLY A 254 -15.26 1.96 6.06
C GLY A 254 -15.39 1.21 7.39
N ARG A 255 -15.52 -0.12 7.37
CA ARG A 255 -15.50 -0.96 8.59
C ARG A 255 -14.09 -1.44 8.87
N SER A 256 -13.72 -1.44 10.15
CA SER A 256 -12.53 -2.14 10.58
C SER A 256 -12.68 -3.65 10.38
N TYR A 257 -11.59 -4.39 10.54
CA TYR A 257 -11.61 -5.85 10.39
C TYR A 257 -12.55 -6.51 11.41
N GLU A 258 -12.49 -6.05 12.66
CA GLU A 258 -13.37 -6.46 13.75
C GLU A 258 -14.84 -6.08 13.47
N ASP A 259 -15.12 -4.84 13.06
CA ASP A 259 -16.48 -4.41 12.73
C ASP A 259 -17.05 -5.18 11.53
N GLN A 260 -16.20 -5.54 10.55
CA GLN A 260 -16.61 -6.35 9.40
C GLN A 260 -16.96 -7.77 9.85
N TYR A 261 -16.18 -8.36 10.76
CA TYR A 261 -16.49 -9.67 11.34
C TYR A 261 -17.81 -9.65 12.10
N GLU A 262 -18.02 -8.67 12.98
CA GLU A 262 -19.29 -8.53 13.71
C GLU A 262 -20.47 -8.35 12.75
N TRP A 263 -20.32 -7.51 11.72
CA TRP A 263 -21.33 -7.31 10.69
C TRP A 263 -21.65 -8.61 9.93
N LEU A 264 -20.65 -9.43 9.59
CA LEU A 264 -20.86 -10.72 8.94
C LEU A 264 -21.56 -11.72 9.88
N MET A 265 -21.19 -11.73 11.16
CA MET A 265 -21.85 -12.55 12.18
C MET A 265 -23.31 -12.15 12.40
N GLU A 266 -23.70 -10.90 12.15
CA GLU A 266 -25.11 -10.49 12.15
C GLU A 266 -25.87 -10.90 10.88
N LYS A 267 -25.16 -11.16 9.77
CA LYS A 267 -25.74 -11.37 8.44
C LYS A 267 -25.72 -12.82 7.94
N HIS A 268 -24.90 -13.69 8.50
CA HIS A 268 -24.89 -15.12 8.18
C HIS A 268 -26.24 -15.79 8.53
N ASP A 269 -26.48 -16.99 8.02
CA ASP A 269 -27.67 -17.77 8.40
C ASP A 269 -27.57 -18.20 9.88
N PRO A 270 -28.45 -17.72 10.77
CA PRO A 270 -28.38 -18.03 12.20
C PRO A 270 -28.66 -19.51 12.50
N THR A 271 -29.16 -20.28 11.53
CA THR A 271 -29.39 -21.72 11.66
C THR A 271 -28.18 -22.57 11.25
N SER A 272 -27.17 -21.97 10.61
CA SER A 272 -25.96 -22.63 10.13
C SER A 272 -24.78 -22.43 11.08
N SER A 273 -24.53 -23.40 11.96
CA SER A 273 -23.36 -23.35 12.83
C SER A 273 -22.02 -23.41 12.07
N LEU A 274 -22.05 -23.96 10.84
CA LEU A 274 -20.87 -24.07 9.99
C LEU A 274 -20.44 -22.73 9.40
N GLU A 275 -21.39 -21.86 9.04
CA GLU A 275 -21.09 -20.50 8.59
C GLU A 275 -20.42 -19.68 9.70
N ALA A 276 -20.94 -19.76 10.92
CA ALA A 276 -20.35 -19.12 12.09
C ALA A 276 -18.93 -19.64 12.37
N GLU A 277 -18.72 -20.96 12.28
CA GLU A 277 -17.39 -21.57 12.43
C GLU A 277 -16.42 -21.12 11.34
N PHE A 278 -16.86 -21.06 10.09
CA PHE A 278 -16.07 -20.58 8.96
C PHE A 278 -15.60 -19.13 9.15
N LEU A 279 -16.51 -18.23 9.52
CA LEU A 279 -16.16 -16.83 9.80
C LEU A 279 -15.18 -16.72 10.97
N LYS A 280 -15.41 -17.49 12.04
CA LYS A 280 -14.53 -17.52 13.20
C LYS A 280 -13.11 -17.96 12.84
N GLN A 281 -12.96 -19.01 12.02
CA GLN A 281 -11.66 -19.49 11.55
C GLN A 281 -10.92 -18.43 10.72
N LEU A 282 -11.62 -17.71 9.83
CA LEU A 282 -11.03 -16.60 9.08
C LEU A 282 -10.56 -15.48 10.02
N PHE A 283 -11.41 -15.10 10.99
CA PHE A 283 -11.14 -14.02 11.93
C PHE A 283 -9.95 -14.31 12.85
N GLU A 284 -9.93 -15.48 13.48
CA GLU A 284 -8.86 -15.90 14.41
C GLU A 284 -7.51 -16.04 13.70
N SER A 285 -7.52 -16.44 12.43
CA SER A 285 -6.30 -16.52 11.59
C SER A 285 -5.95 -15.24 10.84
N LYS A 286 -6.68 -14.14 11.09
CA LYS A 286 -6.52 -12.82 10.43
C LYS A 286 -6.50 -12.90 8.91
N ARG A 287 -7.35 -13.77 8.34
CA ARG A 287 -7.52 -13.92 6.89
C ARG A 287 -8.53 -12.94 6.33
N ARG A 288 -8.55 -12.73 5.01
CA ARG A 288 -9.52 -11.85 4.36
C ARG A 288 -10.94 -12.34 4.68
N LEU A 289 -11.75 -11.44 5.22
CA LEU A 289 -13.17 -11.68 5.46
C LEU A 289 -13.98 -11.43 4.18
N PRO A 290 -15.14 -12.09 4.02
CA PRO A 290 -16.08 -11.82 2.94
C PRO A 290 -16.53 -10.35 2.89
N ASP A 291 -16.82 -9.86 1.69
CA ASP A 291 -17.35 -8.51 1.49
C ASP A 291 -18.87 -8.45 1.75
N ARG A 292 -19.55 -9.59 1.58
CA ARG A 292 -21.01 -9.75 1.74
C ARG A 292 -21.33 -11.14 2.29
N ALA A 293 -22.48 -11.25 2.95
CA ALA A 293 -23.09 -12.50 3.36
C ALA A 293 -24.51 -12.63 2.76
N GLN A 294 -24.98 -13.86 2.55
CA GLN A 294 -26.32 -14.19 2.04
C GLN A 294 -26.66 -13.36 0.79
N TYR A 295 -25.77 -13.46 -0.21
CA TYR A 295 -25.77 -12.59 -1.38
C TYR A 295 -26.07 -13.35 -2.66
N ARG A 296 -27.03 -12.83 -3.43
CA ARG A 296 -27.31 -13.29 -4.80
C ARG A 296 -26.59 -12.39 -5.81
N PRO A 297 -25.51 -12.87 -6.46
CA PRO A 297 -24.70 -12.03 -7.32
C PRO A 297 -25.31 -11.82 -8.72
N GLU A 298 -26.25 -12.66 -9.14
CA GLU A 298 -26.85 -12.61 -10.47
C GLU A 298 -28.37 -12.79 -10.40
N GLN A 299 -29.15 -11.89 -11.01
CA GLN A 299 -30.61 -11.89 -10.88
C GLN A 299 -31.27 -13.10 -11.53
N GLY A 300 -30.67 -13.63 -12.61
CA GLY A 300 -31.17 -14.79 -13.35
C GLY A 300 -30.82 -16.15 -12.73
N VAL A 301 -30.03 -16.17 -11.66
CA VAL A 301 -29.66 -17.40 -10.96
C VAL A 301 -30.28 -17.38 -9.57
N TYR A 302 -31.13 -18.37 -9.29
CA TYR A 302 -31.79 -18.52 -7.99
C TYR A 302 -30.87 -19.25 -7.01
N CYS A 303 -29.66 -18.72 -6.84
CA CYS A 303 -28.63 -19.24 -5.94
C CYS A 303 -28.13 -18.09 -5.08
N GLU A 304 -28.21 -18.27 -3.77
CA GLU A 304 -27.70 -17.33 -2.79
C GLU A 304 -26.40 -17.91 -2.25
N ALA A 305 -25.31 -17.15 -2.36
CA ALA A 305 -24.03 -17.55 -1.78
C ALA A 305 -24.00 -17.13 -0.32
N ASP A 306 -23.58 -18.03 0.56
CA ASP A 306 -23.45 -17.76 1.99
C ASP A 306 -22.49 -16.60 2.22
N PHE A 307 -21.39 -16.57 1.46
CA PHE A 307 -20.42 -15.48 1.46
C PHE A 307 -19.99 -15.09 0.04
N TYR A 308 -19.71 -13.81 -0.15
CA TYR A 308 -19.26 -13.30 -1.45
C TYR A 308 -18.10 -12.32 -1.31
N TYR A 309 -17.11 -12.47 -2.19
CA TYR A 309 -15.94 -11.58 -2.29
C TYR A 309 -16.06 -10.75 -3.57
N ASP A 310 -16.10 -9.43 -3.40
CA ASP A 310 -16.14 -8.45 -4.49
C ASP A 310 -14.79 -8.43 -5.24
N ARG A 311 -14.82 -8.11 -6.53
CA ARG A 311 -13.65 -7.97 -7.42
C ARG A 311 -13.74 -6.74 -8.34
N ASP A 312 -13.91 -5.55 -7.77
CA ASP A 312 -13.80 -4.26 -8.47
C ASP A 312 -14.50 -4.18 -9.83
N GLY A 313 -15.78 -4.54 -9.86
CA GLY A 313 -16.61 -4.52 -11.07
C GLY A 313 -16.51 -5.79 -11.95
N LEU A 314 -15.59 -6.70 -11.65
CA LEU A 314 -15.55 -8.04 -12.23
C LEU A 314 -16.42 -9.03 -11.44
N LYS A 315 -16.70 -10.18 -12.06
CA LYS A 315 -17.38 -11.30 -11.40
C LYS A 315 -16.48 -11.84 -10.27
N GLY A 316 -17.04 -11.89 -9.07
CA GLY A 316 -16.33 -12.18 -7.83
C GLY A 316 -16.28 -13.67 -7.49
N VAL A 317 -16.12 -13.96 -6.20
CA VAL A 317 -16.08 -15.33 -5.67
C VAL A 317 -17.31 -15.58 -4.82
N ALA A 318 -18.11 -16.57 -5.20
CA ALA A 318 -19.25 -17.08 -4.45
C ALA A 318 -18.80 -18.28 -3.61
N VAL A 319 -18.90 -18.16 -2.29
CA VAL A 319 -18.53 -19.21 -1.34
C VAL A 319 -19.79 -19.79 -0.73
N PHE A 320 -19.90 -21.11 -0.76
CA PHE A 320 -20.99 -21.89 -0.17
C PHE A 320 -20.44 -22.77 0.96
N VAL A 321 -21.09 -22.78 2.11
CA VAL A 321 -20.72 -23.55 3.30
C VAL A 321 -21.75 -24.68 3.48
N ASP A 322 -21.46 -25.82 2.85
CA ASP A 322 -22.40 -26.94 2.74
C ASP A 322 -22.36 -27.83 3.99
N GLY A 323 -23.49 -27.87 4.70
CA GLY A 323 -23.78 -28.86 5.73
C GLY A 323 -24.28 -30.22 5.23
N PRO A 324 -24.54 -31.19 6.14
CA PRO A 324 -24.96 -32.55 5.80
C PRO A 324 -26.24 -32.64 4.95
N THR A 325 -27.14 -31.65 5.07
CA THR A 325 -28.39 -31.57 4.31
C THR A 325 -28.18 -31.45 2.80
N HIS A 326 -27.00 -30.99 2.36
CA HIS A 326 -26.65 -30.86 0.95
C HIS A 326 -26.19 -32.18 0.30
N ASP A 327 -26.13 -33.29 1.06
CA ASP A 327 -25.76 -34.60 0.53
C ASP A 327 -26.94 -35.41 -0.03
N GLU A 328 -28.18 -34.97 0.20
CA GLU A 328 -29.34 -35.58 -0.41
C GLU A 328 -29.26 -35.45 -1.94
N PRO A 329 -29.34 -36.55 -2.73
CA PRO A 329 -29.03 -36.52 -4.16
C PRO A 329 -29.82 -35.49 -4.97
N ALA A 330 -31.11 -35.32 -4.64
CA ALA A 330 -31.98 -34.36 -5.32
C ALA A 330 -31.63 -32.90 -4.97
N GLN A 331 -31.21 -32.64 -3.73
CA GLN A 331 -30.76 -31.31 -3.30
C GLN A 331 -29.41 -30.98 -3.91
N LYS A 332 -28.46 -31.92 -3.81
CA LYS A 332 -27.12 -31.82 -4.41
C LYS A 332 -27.17 -31.54 -5.91
N GLN A 333 -28.05 -32.22 -6.64
CA GLN A 333 -28.21 -31.98 -8.08
C GLN A 333 -28.69 -30.55 -8.37
N LYS A 334 -29.71 -30.07 -7.64
CA LYS A 334 -30.22 -28.70 -7.82
C LYS A 334 -29.17 -27.65 -7.48
N ASP A 335 -28.43 -27.85 -6.39
CA ASP A 335 -27.37 -26.93 -5.96
C ASP A 335 -26.26 -26.85 -7.02
N ASN A 336 -25.81 -28.00 -7.52
CA ASN A 336 -24.83 -28.05 -8.61
C ASN A 336 -25.33 -27.36 -9.87
N GLU A 337 -26.58 -27.61 -10.31
CA GLU A 337 -27.14 -26.95 -11.49
C GLU A 337 -27.15 -25.42 -11.38
N GLN A 338 -27.42 -24.87 -10.18
CA GLN A 338 -27.39 -23.42 -10.00
C GLN A 338 -25.96 -22.87 -9.88
N ARG A 339 -25.06 -23.59 -9.20
CA ARG A 339 -23.65 -23.22 -9.07
C ARG A 339 -22.93 -23.24 -10.42
N ASP A 340 -23.19 -24.25 -11.24
CA ASP A 340 -22.68 -24.35 -12.60
C ASP A 340 -23.13 -23.16 -13.47
N ARG A 341 -24.34 -22.64 -13.24
CA ARG A 341 -24.78 -21.42 -13.93
C ARG A 341 -23.97 -20.19 -13.52
N LEU A 342 -23.64 -20.04 -12.24
CA LEU A 342 -22.75 -18.95 -11.80
C LEU A 342 -21.35 -19.12 -12.41
N ASP A 343 -20.79 -20.32 -12.40
CA ASP A 343 -19.48 -20.60 -12.96
C ASP A 343 -19.44 -20.30 -14.48
N ASN A 344 -20.45 -20.73 -15.22
CA ASN A 344 -20.61 -20.44 -16.65
C ASN A 344 -20.77 -18.93 -16.96
N LEU A 345 -21.19 -18.12 -15.98
CA LEU A 345 -21.25 -16.66 -16.10
C LEU A 345 -19.95 -15.96 -15.67
N GLY A 346 -18.92 -16.74 -15.31
CA GLY A 346 -17.58 -16.26 -14.97
C GLY A 346 -17.36 -15.95 -13.48
N TYR A 347 -18.31 -16.31 -12.61
CA TYR A 347 -18.07 -16.26 -11.17
C TYR A 347 -17.19 -17.44 -10.74
N ARG A 348 -16.28 -17.23 -9.80
CA ARG A 348 -15.61 -18.37 -9.18
C ARG A 348 -16.51 -18.94 -8.09
N VAL A 349 -16.82 -20.22 -8.16
CA VAL A 349 -17.57 -20.92 -7.12
C VAL A 349 -16.62 -21.73 -6.24
N LEU A 350 -16.73 -21.56 -4.92
CA LEU A 350 -16.02 -22.36 -3.92
C LEU A 350 -17.03 -22.97 -2.95
N VAL A 351 -16.88 -24.26 -2.68
CA VAL A 351 -17.70 -24.97 -1.69
C VAL A 351 -16.81 -25.40 -0.52
N ILE A 352 -17.15 -24.96 0.68
CA ILE A 352 -16.57 -25.40 1.94
C ILE A 352 -17.47 -26.50 2.49
N ARG A 353 -16.94 -27.72 2.58
CA ARG A 353 -17.68 -28.90 2.99
C ARG A 353 -17.52 -29.18 4.47
N TYR A 354 -18.61 -29.59 5.13
CA TYR A 354 -18.61 -29.99 6.55
C TYR A 354 -17.80 -31.27 6.84
N ASP A 355 -17.64 -32.15 5.86
CA ASP A 355 -16.97 -33.46 5.99
C ASP A 355 -15.43 -33.36 5.88
N ARG A 356 -14.91 -32.14 5.72
CA ARG A 356 -13.49 -31.79 5.69
C ARG A 356 -13.21 -30.71 6.73
N SER A 357 -11.96 -30.64 7.18
CA SER A 357 -11.49 -29.52 8.00
C SER A 357 -11.76 -28.19 7.28
N ILE A 358 -12.50 -27.28 7.92
CA ILE A 358 -12.72 -25.92 7.40
C ILE A 358 -11.38 -25.18 7.29
N ALA A 359 -10.52 -25.34 8.29
CA ALA A 359 -9.20 -24.71 8.31
C ALA A 359 -8.33 -25.13 7.11
N ASP A 360 -8.34 -26.41 6.74
CA ASP A 360 -7.57 -26.92 5.60
C ASP A 360 -8.12 -26.37 4.28
N GLN A 361 -9.44 -26.34 4.12
CA GLN A 361 -10.09 -25.79 2.93
C GLN A 361 -9.83 -24.28 2.76
N ILE A 362 -9.77 -23.54 3.86
CA ILE A 362 -9.34 -22.14 3.86
C ILE A 362 -7.86 -22.02 3.46
N ALA A 363 -6.98 -22.86 4.01
CA ALA A 363 -5.56 -22.86 3.69
C ALA A 363 -5.26 -23.23 2.22
N ASP A 364 -6.07 -24.10 1.63
CA ASP A 364 -5.99 -24.52 0.22
C ASP A 364 -6.36 -23.39 -0.77
N ASN A 365 -7.00 -22.31 -0.31
CA ASN A 365 -7.48 -21.20 -1.13
C ASN A 365 -6.88 -19.83 -0.71
N PRO A 366 -5.54 -19.69 -0.66
CA PRO A 366 -4.88 -18.47 -0.20
C PRO A 366 -5.11 -17.27 -1.13
N ASP A 367 -5.49 -17.51 -2.38
CA ASP A 367 -5.82 -16.46 -3.33
C ASP A 367 -7.19 -15.81 -3.09
N ILE A 368 -8.09 -16.48 -2.34
CA ILE A 368 -9.35 -15.90 -1.86
C ILE A 368 -9.16 -15.33 -0.46
N PHE A 369 -8.63 -16.15 0.45
CA PHE A 369 -8.63 -15.85 1.89
C PHE A 369 -7.34 -15.16 2.37
N GLY A 370 -6.33 -15.01 1.52
CA GLY A 370 -4.99 -14.57 1.93
C GLY A 370 -4.25 -15.64 2.74
N PRO A 371 -2.96 -15.43 3.05
CA PRO A 371 -2.15 -16.43 3.78
C PRO A 371 -2.43 -16.51 5.28
N GLY A 372 -3.09 -15.51 5.87
CA GLY A 372 -3.34 -15.41 7.31
C GLY A 372 -2.07 -15.21 8.14
N VAL A 373 -2.21 -15.17 9.46
CA VAL A 373 -1.11 -15.20 10.42
C VAL A 373 -0.80 -16.65 10.78
N HIS A 374 0.46 -17.03 10.75
CA HIS A 374 0.85 -18.37 11.19
C HIS A 374 0.76 -18.42 12.71
N SER A 375 -0.11 -19.24 13.28
CA SER A 375 -0.09 -19.46 14.73
C SER A 375 1.28 -20.03 15.11
N ALA A 376 2.02 -19.33 15.97
CA ALA A 376 3.30 -19.80 16.52
C ALA A 376 3.18 -21.06 17.41
N THR A 377 2.03 -21.72 17.42
CA THR A 377 1.77 -23.00 18.09
C THR A 377 1.74 -24.11 17.06
N GLY A 378 2.91 -24.64 16.68
CA GLY A 378 2.97 -25.77 15.77
C GLY A 378 4.33 -26.09 15.20
N ARG A 379 5.35 -26.26 16.05
CA ARG A 379 6.46 -27.21 15.83
C ARG A 379 7.18 -27.50 17.13
#